data_AF-A0A401P422-F1
#
_entry.id   AF-A0A401P422-F1
#
_cell.length_a   1.000
_cell.length_b   1.000
_cell.length_c   1.000
_cell.angle_alpha   90.00
_cell.angle_beta   90.00
_cell.angle_gamma   90.00
#
_symmetry.space_group_name_H-M   'P 1'
#
loop_
_entity.id
_entity.type
_entity.pdbx_description
1 polymer ?
#
loop_
_entity_poly.entity_id
_entity_poly.type
_entity_poly.pdbx_seq_one_letter_code
_entity_poly.pdbx_strand_id
1 'polypeptide(L)'
;RIDVATARGACVDLTKQSGNSSFLDGYRHVPTKVPPFPSQLVYNRVGKCGSRTVVQLLRVLTEKNHFNLINSDIHNKTRLNRIEQVELMNNISLGDQPYLYTRHVHFLNFTSKL
;
A
#
# COMPACT_ATOMS: atom_id res chain seq x y z
N ARG A 1 -10.58 -9.06 4.08
CA ARG A 1 -10.27 -7.98 3.11
C ARG A 1 -9.09 -7.19 3.68
N ILE A 2 -7.93 -7.26 3.03
CA ILE A 2 -6.73 -6.50 3.40
C ILE A 2 -6.64 -5.40 2.36
N ASP A 3 -6.92 -4.16 2.75
CA ASP A 3 -6.88 -3.02 1.83
C ASP A 3 -5.51 -2.37 1.95
N VAL A 4 -4.67 -2.60 0.95
CA VAL A 4 -3.37 -1.94 0.79
C VAL A 4 -3.53 -0.88 -0.29
N ALA A 5 -3.21 0.36 0.01
CA ALA A 5 -3.28 1.48 -0.93
C ALA A 5 -1.87 2.06 -1.16
N THR A 6 -1.52 2.35 -2.41
CA THR A 6 -0.29 3.03 -2.79
C THR A 6 -0.57 4.54 -2.86
N ALA A 7 0.12 5.35 -2.05
CA ALA A 7 -0.21 6.77 -1.91
C ALA A 7 0.45 7.69 -2.95
N ARG A 8 1.34 7.18 -3.82
CA ARG A 8 1.79 7.88 -5.04
C ARG A 8 2.07 6.92 -6.19
N GLY A 9 1.52 7.25 -7.36
CA GLY A 9 1.74 6.56 -8.63
C GLY A 9 0.71 5.47 -8.89
N ALA A 10 -0.09 5.67 -9.94
CA ALA A 10 -1.02 4.74 -10.60
C ALA A 10 -1.34 3.43 -9.84
N CYS A 11 -2.61 3.24 -9.50
CA CYS A 11 -3.15 1.89 -9.32
C CYS A 11 -2.87 1.11 -10.62
N VAL A 12 -1.79 0.33 -10.66
CA VAL A 12 -1.57 -0.61 -11.74
C VAL A 12 -2.52 -1.74 -11.45
N ASP A 13 -3.58 -1.80 -12.25
CA ASP A 13 -4.53 -2.90 -12.29
C ASP A 13 -3.74 -4.18 -12.61
N LEU A 14 -3.33 -4.94 -11.58
CA LEU A 14 -2.63 -6.23 -11.72
C LEU A 14 -3.48 -7.27 -12.46
N THR A 15 -4.73 -6.95 -12.77
CA THR A 15 -5.72 -7.82 -13.41
C THR A 15 -5.65 -7.81 -14.95
N LYS A 16 -4.93 -6.85 -15.58
CA LYS A 16 -4.79 -6.77 -17.06
C LYS A 16 -3.57 -7.52 -17.61
N GLN A 17 -3.34 -8.76 -17.17
CA GLN A 17 -2.36 -9.68 -17.79
C GLN A 17 -3.01 -10.95 -18.36
N SER A 18 -4.25 -10.88 -18.83
CA SER A 18 -4.85 -11.98 -19.61
C SER A 18 -4.35 -11.93 -21.05
N GLY A 19 -3.12 -12.40 -21.28
CA GLY A 19 -2.59 -12.72 -22.61
C GLY A 19 -2.86 -14.18 -22.96
N ASN A 20 -3.54 -14.41 -24.08
CA ASN A 20 -3.66 -15.71 -24.74
C ASN A 20 -2.27 -16.36 -24.89
N SER A 21 -2.01 -17.49 -24.21
CA SER A 21 -0.78 -18.26 -24.43
C SER A 21 -1.10 -19.57 -25.15
N SER A 22 -0.74 -19.64 -26.43
CA SER A 22 -0.45 -20.91 -27.09
C SER A 22 0.88 -21.42 -26.55
N PHE A 23 0.85 -22.66 -26.08
CA PHE A 23 1.80 -23.29 -25.16
C PHE A 23 3.25 -23.46 -25.66
N LEU A 24 3.64 -23.02 -26.87
CA LEU A 24 4.92 -23.46 -27.48
C LEU A 24 5.77 -22.42 -28.21
N ASP A 25 5.44 -21.13 -28.22
CA ASP A 25 6.23 -20.16 -29.01
C ASP A 25 6.66 -18.95 -28.17
N GLY A 26 7.96 -18.80 -27.89
CA GLY A 26 8.51 -17.53 -27.41
C GLY A 26 9.52 -17.52 -26.27
N TYR A 27 10.60 -18.32 -26.31
CA TYR A 27 11.83 -18.09 -25.52
C TYR A 27 12.58 -16.79 -25.92
N ARG A 28 11.85 -15.73 -26.29
CA ARG A 28 12.38 -14.37 -26.35
C ARG A 28 12.07 -13.75 -24.99
N HIS A 29 13.06 -13.73 -24.10
CA HIS A 29 13.02 -12.89 -22.90
C HIS A 29 12.94 -11.43 -23.34
N VAL A 30 11.73 -10.95 -23.58
CA VAL A 30 11.45 -9.51 -23.57
C VAL A 30 11.60 -9.12 -22.10
N PRO A 31 12.51 -8.22 -21.71
CA PRO A 31 12.51 -7.73 -20.35
C PRO A 31 11.17 -7.06 -20.13
N THR A 32 10.25 -7.74 -19.45
CA THR A 32 9.03 -7.14 -18.94
C THR A 32 9.48 -5.98 -18.08
N LYS A 33 9.19 -4.75 -18.50
CA LYS A 33 9.45 -3.55 -17.70
C LYS A 33 8.61 -3.67 -16.43
N VAL A 34 9.16 -4.32 -15.41
CA VAL A 34 8.58 -4.37 -14.08
C VAL A 34 8.60 -2.93 -13.55
N PRO A 35 7.43 -2.36 -13.21
CA PRO A 35 7.42 -1.03 -12.62
C PRO A 35 8.25 -1.05 -11.33
N PRO A 36 8.91 0.06 -10.99
CA PRO A 36 9.64 0.15 -9.73
C PRO A 36 8.67 -0.16 -8.58
N PHE A 37 9.15 -0.89 -7.58
CA PHE A 37 8.37 -1.15 -6.37
C PHE A 37 7.91 0.17 -5.77
N PRO A 38 6.65 0.27 -5.31
CA PRO A 38 6.13 1.50 -4.73
C PRO A 38 6.94 1.85 -3.48
N SER A 39 7.44 3.08 -3.44
CA SER A 39 8.18 3.62 -2.29
C SER A 39 7.28 4.05 -1.13
N GLN A 40 5.96 4.01 -1.32
CA GLN A 40 4.99 4.47 -0.34
C GLN A 40 3.78 3.53 -0.29
N LEU A 41 3.58 2.87 0.86
CA LEU A 41 2.50 1.91 1.05
C LEU A 41 1.65 2.28 2.27
N VAL A 42 0.34 2.11 2.17
CA VAL A 42 -0.61 2.32 3.26
C VAL A 42 -1.33 1.00 3.53
N TYR A 43 -1.16 0.47 4.74
CA TYR A 43 -1.88 -0.68 5.25
C TYR A 43 -3.04 -0.23 6.15
N ASN A 44 -4.25 -0.28 5.61
CA ASN A 44 -5.49 0.01 6.32
C ASN A 44 -5.87 -1.20 7.19
N ARG A 45 -5.51 -1.14 8.47
CA ARG A 45 -5.66 -2.25 9.41
C ARG A 45 -7.13 -2.45 9.81
N VAL A 46 -7.56 -3.72 9.81
CA VAL A 46 -8.86 -4.13 10.35
C VAL A 46 -8.66 -4.79 11.72
N GLY A 47 -9.53 -4.46 12.67
CA GLY A 47 -9.52 -5.06 14.00
C GLY A 47 -9.84 -6.56 13.95
N LYS A 48 -9.23 -7.35 14.85
CA LYS A 48 -9.48 -8.80 15.02
C LYS A 48 -9.19 -9.70 13.80
N CYS A 49 -8.69 -9.16 12.70
CA CYS A 49 -8.31 -9.92 11.51
C CYS A 49 -6.83 -10.31 11.48
N GLY A 50 -6.18 -10.51 12.64
CA GLY A 50 -4.75 -10.84 12.70
C GLY A 50 -3.79 -9.71 12.29
N SER A 51 -4.27 -8.46 12.15
CA SER A 51 -3.45 -7.33 11.70
C SER A 51 -2.25 -7.02 12.60
N ARG A 52 -2.30 -7.42 13.88
CA ARG A 52 -1.16 -7.30 14.81
C ARG A 52 0.02 -8.19 14.41
N THR A 53 -0.25 -9.42 13.97
CA THR A 53 0.78 -10.35 13.50
C THR A 53 1.44 -9.83 12.21
N VAL A 54 0.65 -9.25 11.30
CA VAL A 54 1.19 -8.61 10.09
C VAL A 54 2.12 -7.45 10.45
N VAL A 55 1.73 -6.59 11.40
CA VAL A 55 2.59 -5.48 11.85
C VAL A 55 3.88 -5.98 12.52
N GLN A 56 3.82 -7.08 13.28
CA GLN A 56 5.03 -7.70 13.85
C GLN A 56 5.97 -8.22 12.76
N LEU A 57 5.44 -8.89 11.73
CA LEU A 57 6.22 -9.33 10.59
C LEU A 57 6.89 -8.14 9.88
N LEU A 58 6.14 -7.06 9.64
CA LEU A 58 6.68 -5.86 9.01
C LEU A 58 7.84 -5.25 9.79
N ARG A 59 7.79 -5.24 11.13
CA ARG A 59 8.92 -4.78 11.97
C ARG A 59 10.19 -5.59 11.78
N VAL A 60 10.09 -6.89 11.52
CA VAL A 60 11.26 -7.72 11.21
C VAL A 60 11.76 -7.44 9.79
N LEU A 61 10.84 -7.17 8.86
CA LEU A 61 11.18 -6.91 7.47
C LEU A 61 11.79 -5.52 7.23
N THR A 62 11.49 -4.52 8.07
CA THR A 62 12.09 -3.18 7.95
C THR A 62 13.61 -3.22 8.06
N GLU A 63 14.15 -4.06 8.96
CA GLU A 63 15.59 -4.19 9.18
C GLU A 63 16.31 -4.74 7.95
N LYS A 64 15.70 -5.71 7.26
CA LYS A 64 16.30 -6.39 6.10
C LYS A 64 16.13 -5.62 4.79
N ASN A 65 15.04 -4.87 4.66
CA ASN A 65 14.64 -4.25 3.39
C ASN A 65 14.74 -2.72 3.39
N HIS A 66 15.25 -2.12 4.47
CA HIS A 66 15.56 -0.69 4.58
C HIS A 66 14.38 0.24 4.24
N PHE A 67 13.21 -0.02 4.81
CA PHE A 67 12.06 0.90 4.74
C PHE A 67 11.59 1.28 6.14
N ASN A 68 10.93 2.43 6.25
CA ASN A 68 10.39 2.92 7.51
C ASN A 68 8.99 2.35 7.76
N LEU A 69 8.70 1.89 8.98
CA LEU A 69 7.36 1.50 9.39
C LEU A 69 6.74 2.57 10.30
N ILE A 70 5.74 3.26 9.79
CA ILE A 70 5.01 4.31 10.53
C ILE A 70 3.71 3.72 11.05
N ASN A 71 3.54 3.66 12.37
CA ASN A 71 2.32 3.15 13.00
C ASN A 71 1.54 4.28 13.65
N SER A 72 0.28 4.45 13.28
CA SER A 72 -0.63 5.40 13.95
C SER A 72 -1.11 4.84 15.29
N ASP A 73 -1.11 5.68 16.31
CA ASP A 73 -1.66 5.36 17.64
C ASP A 73 -3.19 5.41 17.66
N ILE A 74 -3.81 6.04 16.66
CA ILE A 74 -5.26 6.15 16.53
C ILE A 74 -5.82 4.85 15.96
N HIS A 75 -6.54 4.11 16.79
CA HIS A 75 -7.10 2.80 16.47
C HIS A 75 -8.62 2.72 16.63
N ASN A 76 -9.24 3.67 17.33
CA ASN A 76 -10.67 3.71 17.65
C ASN A 76 -11.49 4.61 16.70
N LYS A 77 -10.84 5.34 15.78
CA LYS A 77 -11.50 6.24 14.83
C LYS A 77 -11.27 5.80 13.39
N THR A 78 -12.13 4.90 12.91
CA THR A 78 -12.04 4.30 11.58
C THR A 78 -12.71 5.13 10.48
N ARG A 79 -13.80 5.83 10.83
CA ARG A 79 -14.54 6.73 9.94
C ARG A 79 -14.05 8.16 10.16
N LEU A 80 -13.49 8.75 9.10
CA LEU A 80 -13.00 10.12 9.11
C LEU A 80 -13.95 11.01 8.34
N ASN A 81 -14.19 12.23 8.84
CA ASN A 81 -14.87 13.26 8.07
C ASN A 81 -13.95 13.80 6.95
N ARG A 82 -14.48 14.66 6.07
CA ARG A 82 -13.72 15.15 4.92
C ARG A 82 -12.42 15.87 5.30
N ILE A 83 -12.47 16.73 6.31
CA ILE A 83 -11.31 17.51 6.77
C ILE A 83 -10.23 16.56 7.28
N GLU A 84 -10.61 15.60 8.12
CA GLU A 84 -9.70 14.60 8.68
C GLU A 84 -9.10 13.67 7.62
N GLN A 85 -9.85 13.35 6.56
CA GLN A 85 -9.33 12.60 5.42
C GLN A 85 -8.24 13.39 4.69
N VAL A 86 -8.47 14.68 4.42
CA VAL A 86 -7.47 15.57 3.79
C VAL A 86 -6.22 15.65 4.67
N GLU A 87 -6.39 15.92 5.96
CA GLU A 87 -5.28 16.02 6.91
C GLU A 87 -4.47 14.71 6.97
N LEU A 88 -5.14 13.56 7.06
CA LEU A 88 -4.46 12.27 7.06
C LEU A 88 -3.73 12.02 5.73
N MET A 89 -4.35 12.34 4.60
CA MET A 89 -3.71 12.18 3.29
C MET A 89 -2.48 13.08 3.15
N ASN A 90 -2.53 14.31 3.65
CA ASN A 90 -1.39 15.23 3.68
C ASN A 90 -0.27 14.68 4.58
N ASN A 91 -0.60 14.22 5.78
CA ASN A 91 0.37 13.65 6.72
C ASN A 91 1.06 12.39 6.14
N ILE A 92 0.30 11.53 5.46
CA ILE A 92 0.86 10.38 4.74
C ILE A 92 1.78 10.89 3.62
N SER A 93 1.34 11.88 2.83
CA SER A 93 2.11 12.38 1.68
C SER A 93 3.48 12.99 2.02
N LEU A 94 3.69 13.42 3.26
CA LEU A 94 4.91 14.10 3.73
C LEU A 94 5.98 13.15 4.30
N GLY A 95 5.71 11.84 4.41
CA GLY A 95 6.65 10.90 5.02
C GLY A 95 7.90 10.61 4.18
N ASP A 96 9.03 10.40 4.85
CA ASP A 96 10.30 10.01 4.23
C ASP A 96 10.22 8.59 3.64
N GLN A 97 10.44 8.49 2.33
CA GLN A 97 10.32 7.26 1.55
C GLN A 97 11.68 6.53 1.43
N PRO A 98 11.71 5.18 1.41
CA PRO A 98 10.56 4.29 1.34
C PRO A 98 9.93 3.99 2.70
N TYR A 99 8.59 3.95 2.76
CA TYR A 99 7.89 3.65 4.02
C TYR A 99 6.54 2.96 3.85
N LEU A 100 6.08 2.35 4.94
CA LEU A 100 4.80 1.71 5.10
C LEU A 100 4.03 2.34 6.27
N TYR A 101 2.91 2.98 5.99
CA TYR A 101 1.99 3.52 6.98
C TYR A 101 0.98 2.48 7.44
N THR A 102 0.69 2.40 8.73
CA THR A 102 -0.37 1.53 9.24
C THR A 102 -1.34 2.30 10.14
N ARG A 103 -2.65 2.11 9.93
CA ARG A 103 -3.71 2.72 10.74
C ARG A 103 -5.01 1.94 10.63
N HIS A 104 -5.84 1.96 11.69
CA HIS A 104 -7.22 1.49 11.61
C HIS A 104 -8.11 2.59 11.00
N VAL A 105 -8.26 2.58 9.68
CA VAL A 105 -9.07 3.54 8.92
C VAL A 105 -9.73 2.83 7.76
N HIS A 106 -10.92 3.29 7.36
CA HIS A 106 -11.52 2.86 6.10
C HIS A 106 -10.69 3.33 4.90
N PHE A 107 -10.92 2.73 3.74
CA PHE A 107 -10.26 3.11 2.50
C PHE A 107 -10.33 4.62 2.25
N LEU A 108 -9.19 5.20 1.90
CA LEU A 108 -9.04 6.58 1.47
C LEU A 108 -8.69 6.60 -0.02
N ASN A 109 -9.33 7.49 -0.78
CA ASN A 109 -9.04 7.66 -2.19
C ASN A 109 -8.00 8.76 -2.39
N PHE A 110 -6.75 8.35 -2.64
CA PHE A 110 -5.64 9.28 -2.88
C PHE A 110 -5.62 9.88 -4.29
N THR A 111 -6.43 9.36 -5.22
CA THR A 111 -6.51 9.83 -6.62
C THR A 111 -7.54 10.93 -6.79
N SER A 112 -8.57 10.96 -5.94
CA SER A 112 -9.53 12.05 -5.94
C SER A 112 -8.82 13.31 -5.46
N LYS A 113 -8.63 14.32 -6.32
CA LYS A 113 -8.35 15.67 -5.84
C LYS A 113 -9.51 16.05 -4.93
N LEU A 114 -9.21 16.25 -3.64
CA LEU A 114 -10.22 16.57 -2.64
C LEU A 114 -10.61 18.05 -2.69
#